data_AF-A0A383CFA7-F1
#
_entry.id   AF-A0A383CFA7-F1
#
_cell.length_a   1.000
_cell.length_b   1.000
_cell.length_c   1.000
_cell.angle_alpha   90.00
_cell.angle_beta   90.00
_cell.angle_gamma   90.00
#
_symmetry.space_group_name_H-M   'P 1'
#
loop_
_entity.id
_entity.type
_entity.pdbx_description
1 polymer ?
#
loop_
_entity_poly.entity_id
_entity_poly.type
_entity_poly.pdbx_seq_one_letter_code
_entity_poly.pdbx_strand_id
1 'polypeptide(L)'
;ITGKQLTNDKITVQFPEERTPISPRFRGLLALRRYPNGEERCIACKLCEAVCPANAITIESEMRDDGTRRTTQYDIDLFKCIFCGFCEEACPVDAIVGTHIFDYAFETREGSIIDKEGLMEIGDKHEKAISKARQEDSKYR
;
A
#
# COMPACT_ATOMS: atom_id res chain seq x y z
N ILE A 1 -33.51 27.16 -12.09
CA ILE A 1 -32.24 26.45 -11.76
C ILE A 1 -32.46 24.94 -11.84
N THR A 2 -33.33 24.36 -11.02
CA THR A 2 -33.67 22.92 -11.02
C THR A 2 -34.14 22.39 -12.38
N GLY A 3 -34.97 23.16 -13.11
CA GLY A 3 -35.43 22.79 -14.45
C GLY A 3 -34.32 22.51 -15.47
N LYS A 4 -33.19 23.23 -15.39
CA LYS A 4 -32.04 23.02 -16.30
C LYS A 4 -31.30 21.72 -16.00
N GLN A 5 -31.29 21.28 -14.74
CA GLN A 5 -30.54 20.10 -14.31
C GLN A 5 -31.23 18.78 -14.70
N LEU A 6 -32.54 18.80 -14.97
CA LEU A 6 -33.29 17.64 -15.44
C LEU A 6 -32.78 17.16 -16.81
N THR A 7 -32.54 18.09 -17.75
CA THR A 7 -32.10 17.79 -19.12
C THR A 7 -30.59 17.69 -19.30
N ASN A 8 -29.79 18.16 -18.33
CA ASN A 8 -28.34 18.02 -18.39
C ASN A 8 -27.89 16.56 -18.24
N ASP A 9 -26.79 16.22 -18.89
CA ASP A 9 -26.13 14.93 -18.70
C ASP A 9 -25.69 14.75 -17.25
N LYS A 10 -25.78 13.51 -16.78
CA LYS A 10 -25.44 13.16 -15.40
C LYS A 10 -23.96 12.78 -15.33
N ILE A 11 -23.25 13.33 -14.35
CA ILE A 11 -21.84 13.02 -14.07
C ILE A 11 -21.65 11.69 -13.31
N THR A 12 -22.71 10.91 -13.15
CA THR A 12 -22.70 9.64 -12.41
C THR A 12 -21.88 8.60 -13.16
N VAL A 13 -21.00 7.90 -12.44
CA VAL A 13 -20.23 6.75 -12.94
C VAL A 13 -20.97 5.46 -12.53
N GLN A 14 -21.07 4.50 -13.45
CA GLN A 14 -21.70 3.20 -13.18
C GLN A 14 -20.70 2.25 -12.51
N PHE A 15 -20.63 2.26 -11.18
CA PHE A 15 -19.81 1.33 -10.41
C PHE A 15 -20.54 -0.02 -10.25
N PRO A 16 -19.89 -1.19 -10.41
CA PRO A 16 -18.44 -1.42 -10.48
C PRO A 16 -17.78 -1.43 -11.87
N GLU A 17 -18.55 -1.31 -12.95
CA GLU A 17 -18.07 -1.47 -14.34
C GLU A 17 -17.14 -0.34 -14.78
N GLU A 18 -17.47 0.89 -14.37
CA GLU A 18 -16.69 2.10 -14.63
C GLU A 18 -16.07 2.62 -13.34
N ARG A 19 -14.84 3.14 -13.44
CA ARG A 19 -14.08 3.68 -12.31
C ARG A 19 -13.61 5.10 -12.63
N THR A 20 -13.53 5.93 -11.60
CA THR A 20 -12.94 7.27 -11.72
C THR A 20 -11.43 7.17 -11.94
N PRO A 21 -10.81 8.14 -12.64
CA PRO A 21 -9.37 8.17 -12.82
C PRO A 21 -8.67 8.40 -11.48
N ILE A 22 -7.60 7.64 -11.24
CA ILE A 22 -6.83 7.66 -9.99
C ILE A 22 -5.47 8.27 -10.29
N SER A 23 -5.00 9.18 -9.40
CA SER A 23 -3.67 9.76 -9.54
C SER A 23 -2.58 8.72 -9.23
N PRO A 24 -1.37 8.82 -9.83
CA PRO A 24 -0.25 7.95 -9.48
C PRO A 24 0.11 7.96 -7.99
N ARG A 25 -0.18 9.06 -7.29
CA ARG A 25 0.09 9.29 -5.86
C ARG A 25 -1.01 8.79 -4.91
N PHE A 26 -2.01 8.10 -5.43
CA PHE A 26 -3.10 7.60 -4.60
C PHE A 26 -2.59 6.62 -3.54
N ARG A 27 -3.10 6.76 -2.32
CA ARG A 27 -2.70 5.99 -1.14
C ARG A 27 -3.81 5.02 -0.77
N GLY A 28 -3.74 3.82 -1.32
CA GLY A 28 -4.66 2.72 -1.01
C GLY A 28 -4.04 1.67 -0.10
N LEU A 29 -4.45 0.42 -0.30
CA LEU A 29 -3.95 -0.75 0.42
C LEU A 29 -2.43 -0.82 0.33
N LEU A 30 -1.79 -1.17 1.44
CA LEU A 30 -0.34 -1.24 1.52
C LEU A 30 0.17 -2.57 0.94
N ALA A 31 1.35 -2.52 0.33
CA ALA A 31 2.01 -3.68 -0.25
C ALA A 31 3.51 -3.67 0.08
N LEU A 32 4.08 -4.86 0.22
CA LEU A 32 5.52 -5.04 0.31
C LEU A 32 6.09 -5.50 -1.03
N ARG A 33 7.18 -4.88 -1.46
CA ARG A 33 7.78 -5.10 -2.77
C ARG A 33 9.01 -6.00 -2.72
N ARG A 34 9.27 -6.65 -3.86
CA ARG A 34 10.51 -7.38 -4.13
C ARG A 34 11.45 -6.60 -5.05
N TYR A 35 12.72 -6.96 -4.99
CA TYR A 35 13.70 -6.61 -6.02
C TYR A 35 13.45 -7.46 -7.28
N PRO A 36 13.97 -7.05 -8.45
CA PRO A 36 13.86 -7.83 -9.68
C PRO A 36 14.46 -9.25 -9.60
N ASN A 37 15.38 -9.49 -8.65
CA ASN A 37 15.96 -10.80 -8.37
C ASN A 37 15.03 -11.72 -7.53
N GLY A 38 13.85 -11.25 -7.13
CA GLY A 38 12.88 -11.99 -6.30
C GLY A 38 13.08 -11.84 -4.79
N GLU A 39 14.14 -11.15 -4.35
CA GLU A 39 14.41 -10.92 -2.94
C GLU A 39 13.49 -9.84 -2.36
N GLU A 40 13.08 -9.96 -1.10
CA GLU A 40 12.32 -8.90 -0.44
C GLU A 40 13.14 -7.62 -0.30
N ARG A 41 12.51 -6.46 -0.52
CA ARG A 41 13.21 -5.17 -0.36
C ARG A 41 13.42 -4.78 1.09
N CYS A 42 12.59 -5.27 2.01
CA CYS A 42 12.62 -4.87 3.40
C CYS A 42 13.93 -5.30 4.08
N ILE A 43 14.66 -4.32 4.66
CA ILE A 43 15.90 -4.54 5.41
C ILE A 43 15.71 -4.49 6.94
N ALA A 44 14.46 -4.61 7.39
CA ALA A 44 14.06 -4.57 8.79
C ALA A 44 14.62 -3.36 9.58
N CYS A 45 14.61 -2.17 8.97
CA CYS A 45 15.12 -0.94 9.62
C CYS A 45 14.20 -0.36 10.69
N LYS A 46 12.93 -0.83 10.77
CA LYS A 46 11.88 -0.34 11.68
C LYS A 46 11.53 1.17 11.55
N LEU A 47 11.99 1.85 10.50
CA LEU A 47 11.66 3.27 10.26
C LEU A 47 10.16 3.50 9.99
N CYS A 48 9.53 2.60 9.23
CA CYS A 48 8.10 2.66 8.93
C CYS A 48 7.22 2.45 10.18
N GLU A 49 7.66 1.60 11.11
CA GLU A 49 7.03 1.43 12.42
C GLU A 49 7.19 2.71 13.27
N ALA A 50 8.41 3.25 13.36
CA ALA A 50 8.70 4.45 14.15
C ALA A 50 7.98 5.71 13.66
N VAL A 51 7.81 5.88 12.34
CA VAL A 51 7.13 7.06 11.76
C VAL A 51 5.59 6.93 11.78
N CYS A 52 5.05 5.74 12.06
CA CYS A 52 3.63 5.50 11.95
C CYS A 52 2.86 6.31 13.01
N PRO A 53 2.04 7.31 12.62
CA PRO A 53 1.37 8.17 13.60
C PRO A 53 0.29 7.42 14.40
N ALA A 54 -0.19 6.30 13.87
CA ALA A 54 -1.24 5.48 14.49
C ALA A 54 -0.71 4.21 15.14
N ASN A 55 0.62 3.97 15.14
CA ASN A 55 1.23 2.72 15.61
C ASN A 55 0.52 1.46 15.07
N ALA A 56 0.27 1.47 13.75
CA ALA A 56 -0.48 0.41 13.05
C ALA A 56 0.43 -0.73 12.56
N ILE A 57 1.74 -0.55 12.58
CA ILE A 57 2.72 -1.48 12.01
C ILE A 57 3.48 -2.12 13.16
N THR A 58 3.59 -3.45 13.15
CA THR A 58 4.39 -4.23 14.10
C THR A 58 5.47 -4.99 13.34
N ILE A 59 6.74 -4.82 13.70
CA ILE A 59 7.86 -5.46 12.98
C ILE A 59 8.76 -6.21 13.95
N GLU A 60 9.02 -7.48 13.66
CA GLU A 60 10.12 -8.24 14.27
C GLU A 60 11.13 -8.70 13.23
N SER A 61 12.39 -8.81 13.66
CA SER A 61 13.51 -9.04 12.76
C SER A 61 14.53 -10.00 13.33
N GLU A 62 15.04 -10.88 12.48
CA GLU A 62 16.10 -11.83 12.82
C GLU A 62 17.20 -11.79 11.76
N MET A 63 18.39 -12.29 12.12
CA MET A 63 19.45 -12.57 11.16
C MET A 63 19.16 -13.90 10.49
N ARG A 64 19.16 -13.90 9.16
CA ARG A 64 19.06 -15.13 8.36
C ARG A 64 20.44 -15.77 8.22
N ASP A 65 20.46 -17.04 7.83
CA ASP A 65 21.69 -17.84 7.62
C ASP A 65 22.67 -17.22 6.62
N ASP A 66 22.18 -16.38 5.71
CA ASP A 66 22.98 -15.64 4.72
C ASP A 66 23.67 -14.38 5.31
N GLY A 67 23.50 -14.11 6.60
CA GLY A 67 24.04 -12.95 7.28
C GLY A 67 23.24 -11.66 7.04
N THR A 68 22.14 -11.72 6.29
CA THR A 68 21.27 -10.56 6.06
C THR A 68 20.20 -10.46 7.14
N ARG A 69 19.83 -9.22 7.50
CA ARG A 69 18.73 -8.95 8.43
C ARG A 69 17.41 -8.84 7.66
N ARG A 70 16.43 -9.64 8.06
CA ARG A 70 15.10 -9.73 7.41
C ARG A 70 14.01 -9.72 8.47
N THR A 71 12.78 -9.42 8.05
CA THR A 71 11.64 -9.40 8.98
C THR A 71 11.07 -10.80 9.16
N THR A 72 10.87 -11.24 10.39
CA THR A 72 10.12 -12.47 10.70
C THR A 72 8.63 -12.18 10.81
N GLN A 73 8.30 -11.02 11.37
CA GLN A 73 6.94 -10.49 11.47
C GLN A 73 6.88 -9.11 10.83
N TYR A 74 5.84 -8.88 10.03
CA TYR A 74 5.53 -7.57 9.48
C TYR A 74 4.02 -7.49 9.33
N ASP A 75 3.36 -7.00 10.38
CA ASP A 75 1.91 -6.96 10.43
C ASP A 75 1.42 -5.52 10.38
N ILE A 76 0.35 -5.28 9.62
CA ILE A 76 -0.31 -3.98 9.56
C ILE A 76 -1.76 -4.14 9.95
N ASP A 77 -2.15 -3.43 11.02
CA ASP A 77 -3.54 -3.29 11.44
C ASP A 77 -4.23 -2.20 10.61
N LEU A 78 -5.04 -2.62 9.63
CA LEU A 78 -5.75 -1.69 8.74
C LEU A 78 -6.84 -0.87 9.45
N PHE A 79 -7.34 -1.30 10.60
CA PHE A 79 -8.27 -0.46 11.39
C PHE A 79 -7.57 0.71 12.06
N LYS A 80 -6.28 0.56 12.40
CA LYS A 80 -5.46 1.64 12.95
C LYS A 80 -4.86 2.51 11.86
N CYS A 81 -4.51 1.91 10.72
CA CYS A 81 -3.87 2.61 9.61
C CYS A 81 -4.77 3.75 9.09
N ILE A 82 -4.22 4.96 9.03
CA ILE A 82 -4.91 6.15 8.50
C ILE A 82 -4.53 6.47 7.04
N PHE A 83 -3.83 5.57 6.36
CA PHE A 83 -3.42 5.70 4.95
C PHE A 83 -2.65 7.00 4.62
N CYS A 84 -1.89 7.51 5.60
CA CYS A 84 -1.14 8.76 5.46
C CYS A 84 0.08 8.69 4.55
N GLY A 85 0.58 7.50 4.19
CA GLY A 85 1.75 7.34 3.31
C GLY A 85 3.12 7.62 3.93
N PHE A 86 3.22 7.99 5.21
CA PHE A 86 4.52 8.24 5.86
C PHE A 86 5.43 7.02 5.88
N CYS A 87 4.87 5.81 5.98
CA CYS A 87 5.65 4.59 5.89
C CYS A 87 6.34 4.41 4.54
N GLU A 88 5.70 4.85 3.45
CA GLU A 88 6.24 4.80 2.10
C GLU A 88 7.36 5.83 1.91
N GLU A 89 7.20 7.04 2.44
CA GLU A 89 8.21 8.10 2.36
C GLU A 89 9.42 7.83 3.27
N ALA A 90 9.20 7.22 4.44
CA ALA A 90 10.28 6.88 5.38
C ALA A 90 11.08 5.65 4.96
N CYS A 91 10.59 4.86 4.00
CA CYS A 91 11.27 3.62 3.61
C CYS A 91 12.50 3.92 2.74
N PRO A 92 13.73 3.62 3.19
CA PRO A 92 14.95 3.98 2.45
C PRO A 92 15.18 3.16 1.18
N VAL A 93 14.44 2.05 1.03
CA VAL A 93 14.63 1.04 -0.02
C VAL A 93 13.34 0.77 -0.80
N ASP A 94 12.31 1.60 -0.59
CA ASP A 94 10.99 1.44 -1.21
C ASP A 94 10.37 0.06 -1.03
N ALA A 95 10.50 -0.50 0.18
CA ALA A 95 9.96 -1.81 0.51
C ALA A 95 8.44 -1.77 0.70
N ILE A 96 7.91 -0.81 1.46
CA ILE A 96 6.47 -0.61 1.67
C ILE A 96 5.95 0.53 0.81
N VAL A 97 4.83 0.31 0.13
CA VAL A 97 4.21 1.30 -0.76
C VAL A 97 2.69 1.26 -0.67
N GLY A 98 2.04 2.40 -0.95
CA GLY A 98 0.60 2.45 -1.22
C GLY A 98 0.28 1.95 -2.62
N THR A 99 -0.75 1.11 -2.74
CA THR A 99 -1.30 0.68 -4.04
C THR A 99 -2.49 1.55 -4.46
N HIS A 100 -3.01 1.33 -5.66
CA HIS A 100 -4.26 1.94 -6.13
C HIS A 100 -5.52 1.14 -5.75
N ILE A 101 -5.38 0.18 -4.84
CA ILE A 101 -6.48 -0.65 -4.37
C ILE A 101 -7.17 0.08 -3.21
N PHE A 102 -8.44 0.39 -3.38
CA PHE A 102 -9.30 0.96 -2.33
C PHE A 102 -10.58 0.14 -2.10
N ASP A 103 -10.89 -0.76 -3.03
CA ASP A 103 -12.04 -1.67 -2.95
C ASP A 103 -11.65 -2.95 -2.19
N TYR A 104 -11.46 -2.83 -0.89
CA TYR A 104 -11.29 -4.00 -0.03
C TYR A 104 -12.21 -3.87 1.18
N ALA A 105 -12.71 -5.02 1.63
CA ALA A 105 -13.54 -5.12 2.81
C ALA A 105 -13.12 -6.38 3.57
N PHE A 106 -13.17 -6.30 4.88
CA PHE A 106 -13.02 -7.44 5.78
C PHE A 106 -14.34 -7.61 6.53
N GLU A 107 -14.74 -8.86 6.74
CA GLU A 107 -15.98 -9.18 7.47
C GLU A 107 -15.73 -9.31 8.98
N THR A 108 -14.50 -9.61 9.37
CA THR A 108 -14.08 -9.82 10.76
C THR A 108 -12.97 -8.85 11.16
N ARG A 109 -12.78 -8.68 12.48
CA ARG A 109 -11.70 -7.83 13.01
C ARG A 109 -10.35 -8.46 12.72
N GLU A 110 -10.22 -9.77 12.80
CA GLU A 110 -8.97 -10.49 12.54
C GLU A 110 -8.54 -10.31 11.08
N GLY A 111 -9.50 -10.30 10.13
CA GLY A 111 -9.22 -10.07 8.71
C GLY A 111 -8.72 -8.67 8.34
N SER A 112 -8.74 -7.73 9.28
CA SER A 112 -8.16 -6.39 9.09
C SER A 112 -6.66 -6.32 9.34
N ILE A 113 -6.08 -7.34 9.97
CA ILE A 113 -4.63 -7.41 10.19
C ILE A 113 -4.06 -8.15 8.99
N ILE A 114 -3.27 -7.45 8.18
CA ILE A 114 -2.56 -8.09 7.07
C ILE A 114 -1.17 -8.43 7.56
N ASP A 115 -0.84 -9.70 7.44
CA ASP A 115 0.47 -10.26 7.75
C ASP A 115 1.49 -9.98 6.65
N LYS A 116 2.74 -10.35 6.92
CA LYS A 116 3.83 -10.18 5.96
C LYS A 116 3.53 -10.86 4.63
N GLU A 117 3.00 -12.08 4.67
CA GLU A 117 2.75 -12.88 3.47
C GLU A 117 1.67 -12.24 2.59
N GLY A 118 0.56 -11.79 3.18
CA GLY A 118 -0.49 -11.07 2.47
C GLY A 118 0.01 -9.76 1.85
N LEU A 119 0.83 -8.99 2.56
CA LEU A 119 1.43 -7.77 2.02
C LEU A 119 2.36 -8.04 0.83
N MET A 120 3.14 -9.12 0.89
CA MET A 120 4.01 -9.55 -0.21
C MET A 120 3.18 -10.06 -1.39
N GLU A 121 2.10 -10.80 -1.16
CA GLU A 121 1.21 -11.28 -2.22
C GLU A 121 0.55 -10.12 -2.98
N ILE A 122 0.10 -9.09 -2.27
CA ILE A 122 -0.44 -7.87 -2.88
C ILE A 122 0.66 -7.19 -3.71
N GLY A 123 1.88 -7.09 -3.19
CA GLY A 123 3.02 -6.53 -3.92
C GLY A 123 3.31 -7.28 -5.20
N ASP A 124 3.39 -8.61 -5.13
CA ASP A 124 3.70 -9.48 -6.26
C ASP A 124 2.61 -9.39 -7.35
N LYS A 125 1.32 -9.34 -6.96
CA LYS A 125 0.20 -9.16 -7.90
C LYS A 125 0.20 -7.79 -8.58
N HIS A 126 0.59 -6.74 -7.87
CA HIS A 126 0.43 -5.35 -8.32
C HIS A 126 1.74 -4.62 -8.67
N GLU A 127 2.88 -5.30 -8.67
CA GLU A 127 4.21 -4.70 -8.89
C GLU A 127 4.31 -3.90 -10.19
N LYS A 128 3.67 -4.37 -11.28
CA LYS A 128 3.66 -3.63 -12.55
C LYS A 128 2.98 -2.26 -12.43
N ALA A 129 1.85 -2.20 -11.74
CA ALA A 129 1.10 -0.97 -11.54
C ALA A 129 1.84 -0.03 -10.57
N ILE A 130 2.35 -0.59 -9.47
CA ILE A 130 3.17 0.11 -8.48
C ILE A 130 4.41 0.74 -9.14
N SER A 131 5.17 -0.06 -9.89
CA SER A 131 6.39 0.38 -10.56
C SER A 131 6.12 1.51 -11.56
N LYS A 132 5.06 1.39 -12.36
CA LYS A 132 4.63 2.45 -13.29
C LYS A 132 4.27 3.74 -12.55
N ALA A 133 3.43 3.66 -11.52
CA ALA A 133 3.01 4.83 -10.74
C ALA A 133 4.20 5.54 -10.09
N ARG A 134 5.16 4.77 -9.57
CA ARG A 134 6.40 5.32 -9.00
C ARG A 134 7.33 5.93 -10.02
N GLN A 135 7.42 5.35 -11.22
CA GLN A 135 8.20 5.94 -12.30
C GLN A 135 7.63 7.31 -12.70
N GLU A 136 6.30 7.43 -12.78
CA GLU A 136 5.60 8.68 -13.05
C GLU A 136 5.79 9.73 -11.94
N ASP A 137 5.84 9.30 -10.67
CA ASP A 137 6.04 10.19 -9.51
C ASP A 137 7.51 10.52 -9.20
N SER A 138 8.47 9.80 -9.79
CA SER A 138 9.91 9.85 -9.44
C SER A 138 10.53 11.26 -9.45
N LYS A 139 10.01 12.18 -10.26
CA LYS A 139 10.50 13.56 -10.34
C LYS A 139 10.21 14.39 -9.08
N TYR A 140 9.25 13.98 -8.27
CA TYR A 140 8.71 14.74 -7.14
C TYR A 140 9.05 14.14 -5.78
N ARG A 141 9.86 13.06 -5.77
CA ARG A 141 10.34 12.37 -4.57
C ARG A 141 11.83 12.55 -4.39
#